data_AF-A0A3Q4N5G0-F1
#
_entry.id   AF-A0A3Q4N5G0-F1
#
_cell.length_a   1.000
_cell.length_b   1.000
_cell.length_c   1.000
_cell.angle_alpha   90.00
_cell.angle_beta   90.00
_cell.angle_gamma   90.00
#
_symmetry.space_group_name_H-M   'P 1'
#
loop_
_entity.id
_entity.type
_entity.pdbx_description
1 polymer ?
#
loop_
_entity_poly.entity_id
_entity_poly.type
_entity_poly.pdbx_seq_one_letter_code
_entity_poly.pdbx_strand_id
1 'polypeptide(L)'
;DIQDWSKHQVRQWVLQLDRVDDKVAEILFNEDINGESLLLLDTTDLTKIGVTFGPAKLLIRARDEVVKFKKEEPVGSRNQPGKPCKPYPFCRYHDTFRYMESSILDVTESGASDLIEPCHEYKAFTSTTEETKMNKFTSEVIRFAAACMNSRTNGTIHFGIGDKPEFTHGQVLGVVVEDREAFANELKSAIDGYFEYKHKQAAQTCIKPPRFV
;
A
#
# COMPACT_ATOMS: atom_id res chain seq x y z
N ASP A 1 -5.04 7.07 18.83
CA ASP A 1 -4.59 7.96 17.73
C ASP A 1 -4.06 9.30 18.30
N ILE A 2 -3.42 10.18 17.52
CA ILE A 2 -3.13 11.57 17.95
C ILE A 2 -4.44 12.32 18.18
N GLN A 3 -5.48 11.98 17.41
CA GLN A 3 -6.84 12.48 17.62
C GLN A 3 -7.36 12.18 19.04
N ASP A 4 -7.03 11.02 19.61
CA ASP A 4 -7.49 10.59 20.94
C ASP A 4 -6.63 11.11 22.10
N TRP A 5 -5.64 11.96 21.84
CA TRP A 5 -4.77 12.45 22.91
C TRP A 5 -5.53 13.36 23.86
N SER A 6 -5.42 13.08 25.16
CA SER A 6 -5.82 14.02 26.21
C SER A 6 -4.89 15.24 26.22
N LYS A 7 -5.34 16.35 26.81
CA LYS A 7 -4.50 17.56 27.00
C LYS A 7 -3.18 17.29 27.72
N HIS A 8 -3.14 16.29 28.60
CA HIS A 8 -1.91 15.87 29.29
C HIS A 8 -0.94 15.19 28.32
N GLN A 9 -1.45 14.36 27.41
CA GLN A 9 -0.63 13.72 26.39
C GLN A 9 -0.10 14.73 25.37
N VAL A 10 -0.93 15.71 24.96
CA VAL A 10 -0.48 16.83 24.11
C VAL A 10 0.64 17.62 24.81
N ARG A 11 0.46 17.98 26.09
CA ARG A 11 1.49 18.68 26.88
C ARG A 11 2.81 17.90 26.94
N GLN A 12 2.74 16.61 27.26
CA GLN A 12 3.94 15.75 27.32
C GLN A 12 4.64 15.64 25.96
N TRP A 13 3.88 15.58 24.87
CA TRP A 13 4.44 15.55 23.52
C TRP A 13 5.17 16.85 23.16
N VAL A 14 4.60 18.03 23.47
CA VAL A 14 5.25 19.32 23.20
C VAL A 14 6.57 19.48 23.95
N LEU A 15 6.63 18.98 25.20
CA LEU A 15 7.86 18.99 26.02
C LEU A 15 8.98 18.10 25.44
N GLN A 16 8.67 17.21 24.50
CA GLN A 16 9.66 16.35 23.83
C GLN A 16 10.22 16.97 22.54
N LEU A 17 9.77 18.17 22.13
CA LEU A 17 10.23 18.83 20.90
C LEU A 17 11.49 19.66 21.17
N ASP A 18 12.62 19.27 20.58
CA ASP A 18 13.97 19.84 20.81
C ASP A 18 14.16 21.34 20.49
N ARG A 19 13.11 22.08 20.11
CA ARG A 19 13.18 23.50 19.67
C ARG A 19 11.96 24.33 20.07
N VAL A 20 11.12 23.81 20.96
CA VAL A 20 9.94 24.50 21.47
C VAL A 20 10.14 24.73 22.96
N ASP A 21 9.99 25.98 23.40
CA ASP A 21 10.11 26.34 24.82
C ASP A 21 8.98 25.67 25.63
N ASP A 22 9.30 25.11 26.79
CA ASP A 22 8.37 24.45 27.70
C ASP A 22 7.14 25.32 28.02
N LYS A 23 7.28 26.64 28.00
CA LYS A 23 6.16 27.58 28.20
C LYS A 23 5.03 27.38 27.19
N VAL A 24 5.36 26.96 25.97
CA VAL A 24 4.36 26.66 24.93
C VAL A 24 3.50 25.46 25.35
N ALA A 25 4.08 24.45 25.99
CA ALA A 25 3.34 23.30 26.51
C ALA A 25 2.35 23.71 27.60
N GLU A 26 2.72 24.65 28.48
CA GLU A 26 1.81 25.18 29.50
C GLU A 26 0.68 26.02 28.91
N ILE A 27 0.97 26.85 27.90
CA ILE A 27 -0.05 27.64 27.20
C ILE A 27 -1.12 26.70 26.62
N LEU A 28 -0.70 25.68 25.86
CA LEU A 28 -1.63 24.70 25.27
C LEU A 28 -2.42 23.93 26.32
N PHE A 29 -1.79 23.59 27.45
CA PHE A 29 -2.45 22.89 28.53
C PHE A 29 -3.53 23.73 29.23
N ASN A 30 -3.25 25.02 29.43
CA ASN A 30 -4.19 25.97 30.05
C ASN A 30 -5.36 26.31 29.12
N GLU A 31 -5.15 26.28 27.82
CA GLU A 31 -6.19 26.45 26.79
C GLU A 31 -6.94 25.13 26.48
N ASP A 32 -6.78 24.09 27.31
CA ASP A 32 -7.45 22.79 27.19
C ASP A 32 -7.25 22.09 25.84
N ILE A 33 -6.12 22.32 25.16
CA ILE A 33 -5.84 21.73 23.84
C ILE A 33 -5.61 20.22 23.96
N ASN A 34 -6.51 19.45 23.34
CA ASN A 34 -6.46 18.00 23.21
C ASN A 34 -6.10 17.58 21.77
N GLY A 35 -6.05 16.28 21.50
CA GLY A 35 -5.68 15.73 20.20
C GLY A 35 -6.53 16.24 19.03
N GLU A 36 -7.86 16.26 19.19
CA GLU A 36 -8.79 16.74 18.16
C GLU A 36 -8.58 18.22 17.86
N SER A 37 -8.49 19.05 18.89
CA SER A 37 -8.28 20.49 18.72
C SER A 37 -6.88 20.80 18.17
N LEU A 38 -5.84 20.06 18.58
CA LEU A 38 -4.48 20.17 18.04
C LEU A 38 -4.42 19.96 16.52
N LEU A 39 -5.23 19.03 15.99
CA LEU A 39 -5.32 18.76 14.55
C LEU A 39 -5.95 19.91 13.76
N LEU A 40 -6.75 20.75 14.41
CA LEU A 40 -7.45 21.88 13.78
C LEU A 40 -6.69 23.19 13.87
N LEU A 41 -5.71 23.30 14.78
CA LEU A 41 -4.96 24.54 14.99
C LEU A 41 -4.19 24.96 13.72
N ASP A 42 -4.22 26.27 13.45
CA ASP A 42 -3.30 26.92 12.52
C ASP A 42 -2.36 27.91 13.25
N THR A 43 -1.45 28.53 12.50
CA THR A 43 -0.51 29.50 13.09
C THR A 43 -1.18 30.76 13.64
N THR A 44 -2.34 31.14 13.11
CA THR A 44 -3.08 32.31 13.59
C THR A 44 -3.73 32.03 14.94
N ASP A 45 -4.28 30.83 15.14
CA ASP A 45 -4.89 30.42 16.40
C ASP A 45 -3.86 30.33 17.52
N LEU A 46 -2.70 29.74 17.22
CA LEU A 46 -1.56 29.69 18.14
C LEU A 46 -1.08 31.10 18.54
N THR A 47 -1.08 32.04 17.60
CA THR A 47 -0.71 33.43 17.89
C THR A 47 -1.72 34.12 18.81
N LYS A 48 -3.03 33.82 18.67
CA LYS A 48 -4.09 34.39 19.53
C LYS A 48 -3.94 33.96 20.99
N ILE A 49 -3.48 32.74 21.24
CA ILE A 49 -3.25 32.20 22.60
C ILE A 49 -1.85 32.51 23.14
N GLY A 50 -1.08 33.37 22.46
CA GLY A 50 0.21 33.87 22.96
C GLY A 50 1.43 33.01 22.58
N VAL A 51 1.30 32.05 21.67
CA VAL A 51 2.44 31.35 21.07
C VAL A 51 2.99 32.18 19.91
N THR A 52 4.26 32.58 19.99
CA THR A 52 4.87 33.40 18.94
C THR A 52 5.03 32.62 17.63
N PHE A 53 5.12 33.36 16.51
CA PHE A 53 5.08 32.79 15.16
C PHE A 53 6.10 31.66 14.90
N GLY A 54 7.32 31.78 15.42
CA GLY A 54 8.37 30.78 15.27
C GLY A 54 8.01 29.43 15.92
N PRO A 55 7.79 29.39 17.25
CA PRO A 55 7.28 28.22 17.95
C PRO A 55 5.99 27.65 17.34
N ALA A 56 5.05 28.51 16.89
CA ALA A 56 3.83 28.06 16.23
C ALA A 56 4.12 27.26 14.94
N LYS A 57 5.05 27.72 14.10
CA LYS A 57 5.49 27.00 12.90
C LYS A 57 6.13 25.64 13.23
N LEU A 58 6.97 25.60 14.27
CA LEU A 58 7.63 24.36 14.71
C LEU A 58 6.61 23.34 15.23
N LEU A 59 5.61 23.79 15.98
CA LEU A 59 4.57 22.93 16.52
C LEU A 59 3.68 22.34 15.43
N ILE A 60 3.23 23.15 14.47
CA ILE A 60 2.43 22.67 13.32
C ILE A 60 3.24 21.66 12.51
N ARG A 61 4.52 21.94 12.24
CA ARG A 61 5.40 21.01 11.54
C ARG A 61 5.54 19.68 12.29
N ALA A 62 5.82 19.74 13.59
CA ALA A 62 5.96 18.54 14.42
C ALA A 62 4.66 17.73 14.48
N ARG A 63 3.50 18.39 14.58
CA ARG A 63 2.19 17.74 14.52
C ARG A 63 2.00 17.01 13.20
N ASP A 64 2.25 17.68 12.09
CA ASP A 64 2.11 17.11 10.75
C ASP A 64 3.09 15.94 10.56
N GLU A 65 4.28 16.01 11.16
CA GLU A 65 5.21 14.89 11.24
C GLU A 65 4.59 13.73 12.03
N VAL A 66 4.01 13.92 13.22
CA VAL A 66 3.34 12.84 13.99
C VAL A 66 2.16 12.22 13.22
N VAL A 67 1.39 13.03 12.50
CA VAL A 67 0.29 12.54 11.64
C VAL A 67 0.84 11.73 10.47
N LYS A 68 1.98 12.14 9.89
CA LYS A 68 2.69 11.37 8.85
C LYS A 68 3.30 10.08 9.42
N PHE A 69 3.88 10.12 10.62
CA PHE A 69 4.42 8.96 11.34
C PHE A 69 3.37 7.94 11.77
N LYS A 70 2.07 8.28 11.75
CA LYS A 70 0.98 7.29 11.92
C LYS A 70 0.41 6.75 10.62
N LYS A 71 0.61 7.45 9.50
CA LYS A 71 0.43 6.88 8.16
C LYS A 71 1.62 6.02 7.74
N GLU A 72 2.76 6.20 8.38
CA GLU A 72 3.99 5.44 8.16
C GLU A 72 4.74 5.24 9.49
N GLU A 73 4.61 4.08 10.15
CA GLU A 73 5.74 3.35 10.79
C GLU A 73 5.33 1.96 11.34
N PRO A 74 6.25 0.96 11.37
CA PRO A 74 7.69 1.12 11.20
C PRO A 74 8.17 0.87 9.77
N VAL A 75 8.77 1.92 9.18
CA VAL A 75 9.61 1.88 7.98
C VAL A 75 10.96 2.45 8.37
N GLY A 76 11.80 1.62 8.97
CA GLY A 76 13.24 1.88 8.98
C GLY A 76 13.86 1.27 7.72
N SER A 77 13.90 2.01 6.60
CA SER A 77 14.83 1.83 5.44
C SER A 77 14.46 2.56 4.13
N ARG A 78 13.34 3.30 4.00
CA ARG A 78 12.82 3.69 2.65
C ARG A 78 13.54 4.78 1.85
N ASN A 79 14.63 5.40 2.33
CA ASN A 79 15.33 6.41 1.53
C ASN A 79 16.46 5.87 0.64
N GLN A 80 16.49 4.56 0.40
CA GLN A 80 17.11 4.03 -0.82
C GLN A 80 16.00 3.53 -1.74
N PRO A 81 15.99 3.91 -3.04
CA PRO A 81 15.14 3.21 -4.00
C PRO A 81 15.49 1.73 -3.88
N GLY A 82 14.46 0.89 -3.68
CA GLY A 82 14.65 -0.55 -3.60
C GLY A 82 15.50 -1.04 -4.74
N LYS A 83 16.35 -2.04 -4.48
CA LYS A 83 17.21 -2.60 -5.52
C LYS A 83 16.33 -3.03 -6.71
N PRO A 84 16.63 -2.60 -7.94
CA PRO A 84 15.89 -3.04 -9.11
C PRO A 84 16.05 -4.55 -9.27
N CYS A 85 14.96 -5.23 -9.61
CA CYS A 85 14.92 -6.66 -9.86
C CYS A 85 13.99 -6.99 -11.02
N LYS A 86 14.30 -8.09 -11.71
CA LYS A 86 13.49 -8.60 -12.81
C LYS A 86 12.29 -9.37 -12.27
N PRO A 87 11.12 -9.31 -12.94
CA PRO A 87 10.01 -10.18 -12.59
C PRO A 87 10.40 -11.64 -12.79
N TYR A 88 9.73 -12.50 -12.02
CA TYR A 88 9.92 -13.93 -12.07
C TYR A 88 9.61 -14.42 -13.49
N PRO A 89 10.51 -15.20 -14.12
CA PRO A 89 10.30 -15.64 -15.49
C PRO A 89 9.03 -16.48 -15.66
N PHE A 90 8.25 -16.16 -16.70
CA PHE A 90 7.08 -16.95 -17.06
C PHE A 90 7.45 -18.42 -17.35
N CYS A 91 6.61 -19.36 -16.92
CA CYS A 91 6.77 -20.81 -17.12
C CYS A 91 8.08 -21.45 -16.59
N ARG A 92 8.79 -20.85 -15.62
CA ARG A 92 9.95 -21.50 -14.97
C ARG A 92 9.61 -22.04 -13.59
N TYR A 93 10.27 -23.06 -13.07
CA TYR A 93 10.01 -23.60 -11.73
C TYR A 93 11.32 -23.64 -10.95
N HIS A 94 11.53 -22.61 -10.13
CA HIS A 94 12.71 -22.47 -9.27
C HIS A 94 12.24 -22.25 -7.83
N ASP A 95 12.53 -23.20 -6.96
CA ASP A 95 12.06 -23.20 -5.56
C ASP A 95 12.82 -22.20 -4.67
N THR A 96 13.93 -21.65 -5.16
CA THR A 96 14.83 -20.79 -4.37
C THR A 96 14.65 -19.31 -4.63
N PHE A 97 13.96 -18.91 -5.71
CA PHE A 97 13.78 -17.50 -6.04
C PHE A 97 12.84 -16.86 -5.02
N ARG A 98 13.22 -15.69 -4.51
CA ARG A 98 12.43 -14.88 -3.59
C ARG A 98 12.64 -13.42 -3.95
N TYR A 99 11.59 -12.62 -3.87
CA TYR A 99 11.75 -11.17 -3.88
C TYR A 99 12.12 -10.69 -2.48
N MET A 100 12.86 -9.58 -2.42
CA MET A 100 13.03 -8.86 -1.15
C MET A 100 12.01 -7.73 -1.10
N GLU A 101 11.34 -7.59 0.04
CA GLU A 101 10.42 -6.48 0.29
C GLU A 101 11.09 -5.13 -0.02
N SER A 102 10.29 -4.19 -0.51
CA SER A 102 10.71 -2.87 -1.00
C SER A 102 11.57 -2.87 -2.26
N SER A 103 12.00 -4.03 -2.81
CA SER A 103 12.64 -4.08 -4.14
C SER A 103 11.70 -3.52 -5.22
N ILE A 104 12.26 -3.08 -6.34
CA ILE A 104 11.47 -2.51 -7.44
C ILE A 104 11.51 -3.46 -8.64
N LEU A 105 10.36 -3.89 -9.14
CA LEU A 105 10.24 -4.57 -10.42
C LEU A 105 10.57 -3.58 -11.53
N ASP A 106 11.64 -3.87 -12.28
CA ASP A 106 12.18 -2.98 -13.31
C ASP A 106 11.47 -3.06 -14.66
N VAL A 107 10.26 -3.62 -14.66
CA VAL A 107 9.38 -3.72 -15.83
C VAL A 107 8.23 -2.74 -15.62
N THR A 108 7.93 -1.97 -16.66
CA THR A 108 6.79 -1.06 -16.65
C THR A 108 5.49 -1.86 -16.70
N GLU A 109 4.50 -1.42 -15.93
CA GLU A 109 3.12 -1.85 -16.19
C GLU A 109 2.76 -1.44 -17.62
N SER A 110 2.45 -2.44 -18.45
CA SER A 110 2.20 -2.26 -19.87
C SER A 110 0.79 -2.74 -20.14
N GLY A 111 -0.08 -1.83 -20.57
CA GLY A 111 -1.36 -2.20 -21.17
C GLY A 111 -1.17 -2.91 -22.52
N ALA A 112 -2.27 -3.18 -23.23
CA ALA A 112 -2.24 -3.83 -24.55
C ALA A 112 -1.76 -2.90 -25.68
N SER A 113 -0.59 -2.25 -25.53
CA SER A 113 -0.05 -1.32 -26.53
C SER A 113 0.80 -2.01 -27.60
N ASP A 114 1.49 -3.11 -27.27
CA ASP A 114 2.24 -3.95 -28.22
C ASP A 114 1.82 -5.41 -28.04
N LEU A 115 1.42 -6.08 -29.13
CA LEU A 115 0.98 -7.48 -29.11
C LEU A 115 2.15 -8.46 -28.93
N ILE A 116 3.39 -7.97 -29.00
CA ILE A 116 4.61 -8.76 -28.94
C ILE A 116 5.10 -8.92 -27.50
N GLU A 117 5.04 -7.85 -26.69
CA GLU A 117 5.51 -7.87 -25.31
C GLU A 117 4.40 -8.31 -24.34
N PRO A 118 4.68 -9.26 -23.42
CA PRO A 118 3.68 -9.65 -22.42
C PRO A 118 3.26 -8.46 -21.55
N CYS A 119 1.96 -8.32 -21.27
CA CYS A 119 1.48 -7.30 -20.35
C CYS A 119 1.79 -7.68 -18.90
N HIS A 120 2.08 -6.67 -18.08
CA HIS A 120 2.27 -6.80 -16.64
C HIS A 120 1.22 -5.91 -15.98
N GLU A 121 0.46 -6.45 -15.02
CA GLU A 121 -0.50 -5.69 -14.20
C GLU A 121 -0.13 -5.83 -12.72
N TYR A 122 -0.15 -4.73 -11.97
CA TYR A 122 0.27 -4.70 -10.57
C TYR A 122 -0.91 -4.49 -9.62
N LYS A 123 -1.00 -5.31 -8.57
CA LYS A 123 -1.99 -5.20 -7.50
C LYS A 123 -1.29 -5.21 -6.15
N ALA A 124 -1.40 -4.10 -5.41
CA ALA A 124 -0.80 -3.96 -4.09
C ALA A 124 -1.31 -5.04 -3.12
N PHE A 125 -2.61 -5.33 -3.15
CA PHE A 125 -3.24 -6.42 -2.39
C PHE A 125 -3.02 -6.31 -0.85
N THR A 126 -3.08 -5.08 -0.32
CA THR A 126 -2.64 -4.72 1.05
C THR A 126 -3.74 -4.60 2.12
N SER A 127 -5.03 -4.76 1.80
CA SER A 127 -6.09 -4.59 2.81
C SER A 127 -7.37 -5.34 2.44
N THR A 128 -7.58 -6.47 3.11
CA THR A 128 -8.77 -7.32 2.94
C THR A 128 -8.84 -8.34 4.08
N THR A 129 -10.01 -8.54 4.68
CA THR A 129 -10.32 -9.75 5.46
C THR A 129 -10.15 -11.00 4.57
N GLU A 130 -10.00 -12.21 5.13
CA GLU A 130 -9.77 -13.43 4.34
C GLU A 130 -10.85 -13.67 3.25
N GLU A 131 -12.12 -13.46 3.56
CA GLU A 131 -13.22 -13.55 2.57
C GLU A 131 -13.10 -12.49 1.47
N THR A 132 -12.69 -11.27 1.84
CA THR A 132 -12.49 -10.19 0.87
C THR A 132 -11.23 -10.43 0.03
N LYS A 133 -10.20 -11.09 0.57
CA LYS A 133 -8.95 -11.42 -0.15
C LYS A 133 -9.27 -12.29 -1.35
N MET A 134 -10.02 -13.37 -1.13
CA MET A 134 -10.25 -14.35 -2.17
C MET A 134 -11.15 -13.80 -3.28
N ASN A 135 -12.22 -13.09 -2.91
CA ASN A 135 -13.09 -12.39 -3.87
C ASN A 135 -12.32 -11.35 -4.69
N LYS A 136 -11.43 -10.58 -4.05
CA LYS A 136 -10.58 -9.61 -4.74
C LYS A 136 -9.59 -10.30 -5.68
N PHE A 137 -8.93 -11.35 -5.21
CA PHE A 137 -8.00 -12.13 -6.02
C PHE A 137 -8.68 -12.69 -7.27
N THR A 138 -9.80 -13.40 -7.13
CA THR A 138 -10.49 -14.01 -8.26
C THR A 138 -11.05 -12.96 -9.22
N SER A 139 -11.69 -11.90 -8.73
CA SER A 139 -12.24 -10.85 -9.59
C SER A 139 -11.17 -10.14 -10.42
N GLU A 140 -10.02 -9.81 -9.83
CA GLU A 140 -8.89 -9.19 -10.54
C GLU A 140 -8.29 -10.15 -11.58
N VAL A 141 -8.05 -11.42 -11.21
CA VAL A 141 -7.50 -12.43 -12.15
C VAL A 141 -8.45 -12.65 -13.33
N ILE A 142 -9.76 -12.81 -13.07
CA ILE A 142 -10.74 -13.06 -14.13
C ILE A 142 -10.85 -11.87 -15.08
N ARG A 143 -10.89 -10.64 -14.56
CA ARG A 143 -10.93 -9.42 -15.38
C ARG A 143 -9.68 -9.29 -16.26
N PHE A 144 -8.49 -9.48 -15.68
CA PHE A 144 -7.23 -9.44 -16.41
C PHE A 144 -7.16 -10.53 -17.48
N ALA A 145 -7.52 -11.77 -17.13
CA ALA A 145 -7.50 -12.89 -18.05
C ALA A 145 -8.49 -12.71 -19.22
N ALA A 146 -9.70 -12.23 -18.95
CA ALA A 146 -10.68 -11.94 -19.99
C ALA A 146 -10.16 -10.87 -20.96
N ALA A 147 -9.51 -9.81 -20.46
CA ALA A 147 -8.88 -8.81 -21.30
C ALA A 147 -7.75 -9.39 -22.17
N CYS A 148 -6.86 -10.20 -21.57
CA CYS A 148 -5.77 -10.87 -22.28
C CYS A 148 -6.28 -11.79 -23.40
N MET A 149 -7.33 -12.58 -23.13
CA MET A 149 -7.92 -13.48 -24.11
C MET A 149 -8.62 -12.74 -25.25
N ASN A 150 -9.25 -11.60 -24.97
CA ASN A 150 -9.87 -10.75 -25.99
C ASN A 150 -8.85 -10.06 -26.88
N SER A 151 -7.75 -9.56 -26.31
CA SER A 151 -6.69 -8.87 -27.06
C SER A 151 -5.61 -9.80 -27.62
N ARG A 152 -5.71 -11.11 -27.35
CA ARG A 152 -4.71 -12.14 -27.71
C ARG A 152 -3.28 -11.78 -27.27
N THR A 153 -3.17 -11.17 -26.10
CA THR A 153 -1.89 -10.76 -25.51
C THR A 153 -1.60 -11.67 -24.33
N ASN A 154 -0.37 -12.18 -24.23
CA ASN A 154 0.06 -12.90 -23.03
C ASN A 154 0.28 -11.89 -21.90
N GLY A 155 0.03 -12.31 -20.66
CA GLY A 155 0.11 -11.40 -19.53
C GLY A 155 0.43 -12.06 -18.21
N THR A 156 0.97 -11.27 -17.28
CA THR A 156 1.16 -11.66 -15.88
C THR A 156 0.61 -10.58 -14.95
N ILE A 157 -0.35 -10.96 -14.12
CA ILE A 157 -0.83 -10.12 -13.01
C ILE A 157 -0.03 -10.46 -11.75
N HIS A 158 0.51 -9.44 -11.08
CA HIS A 158 1.34 -9.59 -9.88
C HIS A 158 0.58 -9.05 -8.67
N PHE A 159 0.43 -9.90 -7.65
CA PHE A 159 -0.15 -9.53 -6.36
C PHE A 159 0.95 -9.25 -5.33
N GLY A 160 0.73 -8.27 -4.45
CA GLY A 160 1.75 -7.81 -3.52
C GLY A 160 2.75 -6.84 -4.16
N ILE A 161 2.39 -6.23 -5.30
CA ILE A 161 3.21 -5.22 -5.97
C ILE A 161 2.47 -3.89 -5.94
N GLY A 162 3.06 -2.90 -5.29
CA GLY A 162 2.55 -1.55 -5.19
C GLY A 162 2.75 -0.77 -6.49
N ASP A 163 1.83 0.15 -6.73
CA ASP A 163 1.94 1.13 -7.80
C ASP A 163 1.56 2.54 -7.33
N LYS A 164 1.90 3.54 -8.14
CA LYS A 164 1.54 4.93 -7.97
C LYS A 164 0.01 5.10 -7.92
N PRO A 165 -0.50 6.13 -7.20
CA PRO A 165 0.26 7.16 -6.47
C PRO A 165 0.69 6.73 -5.05
N GLU A 166 0.15 5.63 -4.53
CA GLU A 166 0.35 5.22 -3.13
C GLU A 166 1.74 4.61 -2.86
N PHE A 167 2.33 3.97 -3.88
CA PHE A 167 3.62 3.32 -3.78
C PHE A 167 4.56 3.75 -4.90
N THR A 168 5.83 3.35 -4.79
CA THR A 168 6.73 3.40 -5.95
C THR A 168 6.26 2.38 -6.97
N HIS A 169 6.22 2.75 -8.25
CA HIS A 169 5.84 1.85 -9.34
C HIS A 169 6.66 0.56 -9.29
N GLY A 170 5.98 -0.59 -9.23
CA GLY A 170 6.63 -1.90 -9.17
C GLY A 170 7.22 -2.26 -7.80
N GLN A 171 6.88 -1.55 -6.73
CA GLN A 171 7.42 -1.83 -5.39
C GLN A 171 6.91 -3.15 -4.84
N VAL A 172 7.81 -4.04 -4.42
CA VAL A 172 7.44 -5.30 -3.76
C VAL A 172 6.95 -5.00 -2.34
N LEU A 173 5.67 -5.29 -2.09
CA LEU A 173 5.03 -5.20 -0.78
C LEU A 173 4.90 -6.58 -0.13
N GLY A 174 4.69 -7.61 -0.95
CA GLY A 174 4.42 -8.97 -0.49
C GLY A 174 2.96 -9.19 -0.10
N VAL A 175 2.60 -10.47 0.08
CA VAL A 175 1.27 -10.90 0.51
C VAL A 175 1.42 -12.03 1.51
N VAL A 176 0.72 -11.93 2.64
CA VAL A 176 0.59 -13.05 3.58
C VAL A 176 -0.42 -14.04 3.01
N VAL A 177 0.06 -15.24 2.68
CA VAL A 177 -0.75 -16.35 2.16
C VAL A 177 -0.70 -17.50 3.15
N GLU A 178 -1.82 -17.77 3.81
CA GLU A 178 -1.97 -18.85 4.79
C GLU A 178 -2.22 -20.19 4.10
N ASP A 179 -3.17 -20.22 3.18
CA ASP A 179 -3.57 -21.43 2.44
C ASP A 179 -3.38 -21.23 0.93
N ARG A 180 -2.34 -21.87 0.37
CA ARG A 180 -2.04 -21.82 -1.07
C ARG A 180 -3.03 -22.63 -1.91
N GLU A 181 -3.60 -23.70 -1.34
CA GLU A 181 -4.53 -24.59 -2.03
C GLU A 181 -5.89 -23.90 -2.20
N ALA A 182 -6.32 -23.12 -1.19
CA ALA A 182 -7.52 -22.31 -1.28
C ALA A 182 -7.50 -21.35 -2.49
N PHE A 183 -6.39 -20.66 -2.75
CA PHE A 183 -6.26 -19.77 -3.91
C PHE A 183 -6.38 -20.52 -5.25
N ALA A 184 -5.80 -21.72 -5.34
CA ALA A 184 -5.89 -22.53 -6.55
C ALA A 184 -7.32 -23.05 -6.80
N ASN A 185 -7.98 -23.51 -5.73
CA ASN A 185 -9.35 -24.02 -5.79
C ASN A 185 -10.35 -22.91 -6.11
N GLU A 186 -10.23 -21.74 -5.46
CA GLU A 186 -11.15 -20.64 -5.71
C GLU A 186 -10.95 -20.04 -7.11
N LEU A 187 -9.70 -19.97 -7.61
CA LEU A 187 -9.47 -19.56 -8.99
C LEU A 187 -10.17 -20.51 -9.97
N LYS A 188 -10.07 -21.83 -9.75
CA LYS A 188 -10.75 -22.81 -10.61
C LYS A 188 -12.27 -22.64 -10.57
N SER A 189 -12.84 -22.49 -9.37
CA SER A 189 -14.27 -22.20 -9.16
C SER A 189 -14.70 -20.93 -9.90
N ALA A 190 -13.90 -19.85 -9.78
CA ALA A 190 -14.17 -18.59 -10.46
C ALA A 190 -14.11 -18.74 -11.99
N ILE A 191 -13.12 -19.44 -12.55
CA ILE A 191 -13.07 -19.68 -14.00
C ILE A 191 -14.34 -20.40 -14.47
N ASP A 192 -14.79 -21.40 -13.71
CA ASP A 192 -16.00 -22.15 -14.02
C ASP A 192 -17.28 -21.32 -13.87
N GLY A 193 -17.30 -20.32 -12.98
CA GLY A 193 -18.44 -19.42 -12.75
C GLY A 193 -18.53 -18.25 -13.74
N TYR A 194 -17.40 -17.67 -14.15
CA TYR A 194 -17.37 -16.43 -14.93
C TYR A 194 -17.30 -16.64 -16.45
N PHE A 195 -16.82 -17.79 -16.94
CA PHE A 195 -16.76 -18.07 -18.37
C PHE A 195 -17.95 -18.91 -18.86
N GLU A 196 -18.52 -18.54 -20.01
CA GLU A 196 -19.57 -19.33 -20.66
C GLU A 196 -19.10 -20.76 -20.93
N TYR A 197 -20.02 -21.73 -20.87
CA TYR A 197 -19.74 -23.16 -21.04
C TYR A 197 -18.81 -23.48 -22.23
N LYS A 198 -19.05 -22.85 -23.39
CA LYS A 198 -18.26 -23.05 -24.62
C LYS A 198 -16.81 -22.54 -24.53
N HIS A 199 -16.53 -21.62 -23.60
CA HIS A 199 -15.22 -21.00 -23.40
C HIS A 199 -14.49 -21.49 -22.15
N LYS A 200 -15.14 -22.26 -21.26
CA LYS A 200 -14.53 -22.76 -20.02
C LYS A 200 -13.23 -23.52 -20.26
N GLN A 201 -13.23 -24.47 -21.21
CA GLN A 201 -12.04 -25.28 -21.49
C GLN A 201 -10.86 -24.42 -21.99
N ALA A 202 -11.14 -23.44 -22.84
CA ALA A 202 -10.13 -22.49 -23.30
C ALA A 202 -9.59 -21.65 -22.12
N ALA A 203 -10.49 -21.09 -21.30
CA ALA A 203 -10.12 -20.30 -20.13
C ALA A 203 -9.26 -21.11 -19.14
N GLN A 204 -9.64 -22.34 -18.80
CA GLN A 204 -8.87 -23.24 -17.93
C GLN A 204 -7.49 -23.60 -18.50
N THR A 205 -7.34 -23.62 -19.83
CA THR A 205 -6.05 -23.92 -20.48
C THR A 205 -5.14 -22.70 -20.50
N CYS A 206 -5.72 -21.51 -20.70
CA CYS A 206 -5.02 -20.23 -20.81
C CYS A 206 -4.64 -19.64 -19.45
N ILE A 207 -5.53 -19.73 -18.46
CA ILE A 207 -5.32 -19.16 -17.12
C ILE A 207 -4.55 -20.18 -16.28
N LYS A 208 -3.31 -19.85 -15.93
CA LYS A 208 -2.45 -20.71 -15.12
C LYS A 208 -2.76 -20.57 -13.62
N PRO A 209 -2.56 -21.63 -12.82
CA PRO A 209 -2.71 -21.56 -11.38
C PRO A 209 -1.78 -20.50 -10.78
N PRO A 210 -2.15 -19.89 -9.63
CA PRO A 210 -1.33 -18.88 -8.98
C PRO A 210 0.02 -19.44 -8.60
N ARG A 211 1.03 -18.58 -8.69
CA ARG A 211 2.38 -18.92 -8.30
C ARG A 211 2.80 -18.07 -7.11
N PHE A 212 3.31 -18.73 -6.09
CA PHE A 212 3.84 -18.10 -4.88
C PHE A 212 5.37 -18.09 -4.96
N VAL A 213 5.96 -16.90 -4.82
CA VAL A 213 7.40 -16.61 -5.01
C VAL A 213 7.91 -15.80 -3.85
#